data_AF-K6YRM2-F1
#
_entry.id   AF-K6YRM2-F1
#
_cell.length_a   1.000
_cell.length_b   1.000
_cell.length_c   1.000
_cell.angle_alpha   90.00
_cell.angle_beta   90.00
_cell.angle_gamma   90.00
#
_symmetry.space_group_name_H-M   'P 1'
#
loop_
_entity.id
_entity.type
_entity.pdbx_description
1 polymer ?
#
loop_
_entity_poly.entity_id
_entity_poly.type
_entity_poly.pdbx_seq_one_letter_code
_entity_poly.pdbx_strand_id
1 'polypeptide(L)'
;MGQRYLFANEKKQQKFANNPAQYLPQFGALCAHSLVMEKDVIADPSIYTIEAGKLYMFVSQEAKSEWIKDSSKNLIAATKHWQYKSEKRFEQIAAKKRWKKDNSVKLFTF
;
A
#
# COMPACT_ATOMS: atom_id res chain seq x y z
N MET A 1 -9.01 -13.96 -4.01
CA MET A 1 -8.37 -13.93 -2.67
C MET A 1 -8.86 -12.67 -1.99
N GLY A 2 -9.56 -12.78 -0.87
CA GLY A 2 -10.14 -11.62 -0.16
C GLY A 2 -9.15 -10.99 0.81
N GLN A 3 -9.18 -9.66 0.93
CA GLN A 3 -8.46 -8.91 1.95
C GLN A 3 -9.29 -8.92 3.25
N ARG A 4 -8.68 -9.22 4.40
CA ARG A 4 -9.34 -9.20 5.71
C ARG A 4 -8.97 -7.90 6.43
N TYR A 5 -9.97 -7.13 6.84
CA TYR A 5 -9.80 -5.88 7.58
C TYR A 5 -10.30 -6.06 9.01
N LEU A 6 -9.49 -5.65 9.99
CA LEU A 6 -9.86 -5.68 11.40
C LEU A 6 -10.42 -4.30 11.80
N PHE A 7 -11.66 -4.27 12.27
CA PHE A 7 -12.30 -3.05 12.76
C PHE A 7 -12.39 -3.08 14.27
N ALA A 8 -11.99 -1.98 14.90
CA ALA A 8 -12.08 -1.85 16.35
C ALA A 8 -13.52 -1.79 16.87
N ASN A 9 -14.48 -1.31 16.05
CA ASN A 9 -15.89 -1.15 16.40
C ASN A 9 -16.80 -1.26 15.17
N GLU A 10 -18.05 -1.67 15.37
CA GLU A 10 -19.06 -1.84 14.30
C GLU A 10 -19.37 -0.54 13.55
N LYS A 11 -19.33 0.60 14.24
CA LYS A 11 -19.47 1.94 13.64
C LYS A 11 -18.35 2.26 12.63
N LYS A 12 -17.15 1.71 12.82
CA LYS A 12 -16.02 1.84 11.88
C LYS A 12 -16.17 0.88 10.71
N GLN A 13 -16.69 -0.32 10.94
CA GLN A 13 -17.03 -1.27 9.89
C GLN A 13 -18.09 -0.71 8.93
N GLN A 14 -19.18 -0.12 9.45
CA GLN A 14 -20.22 0.47 8.60
C GLN A 14 -19.67 1.64 7.77
N LYS A 15 -18.83 2.49 8.37
CA LYS A 15 -18.13 3.55 7.62
C LYS A 15 -17.25 2.98 6.51
N PHE A 16 -16.49 1.93 6.80
CA PHE A 16 -15.69 1.23 5.80
C PHE A 16 -16.54 0.61 4.68
N ALA A 17 -17.66 -0.02 5.03
CA ALA A 17 -18.57 -0.63 4.05
C ALA A 17 -19.23 0.42 3.13
N ASN A 18 -19.55 1.60 3.66
CA ASN A 18 -20.16 2.68 2.90
C ASN A 18 -19.20 3.37 1.93
N ASN A 19 -17.90 3.46 2.27
CA ASN A 19 -16.90 4.08 1.40
C ASN A 19 -15.53 3.38 1.48
N PRO A 20 -15.42 2.13 1.01
CA PRO A 20 -14.19 1.35 1.18
C PRO A 20 -13.00 2.03 0.49
N ALA A 21 -13.23 2.68 -0.66
CA ALA A 21 -12.20 3.41 -1.38
C ALA A 21 -11.50 4.52 -0.56
N GLN A 22 -12.19 5.11 0.42
CA GLN A 22 -11.66 6.18 1.27
C GLN A 22 -10.81 5.66 2.43
N TYR A 23 -11.11 4.44 2.90
CA TYR A 23 -10.41 3.81 4.02
C TYR A 23 -9.32 2.84 3.58
N LEU A 24 -9.26 2.52 2.28
CA LEU A 24 -8.17 1.75 1.72
C LEU A 24 -6.91 2.62 1.75
N PRO A 25 -5.84 2.15 2.40
CA PRO A 25 -4.59 2.88 2.35
C PRO A 25 -4.05 2.87 0.93
N GLN A 26 -3.69 4.07 0.45
CA GLN A 26 -3.23 4.29 -0.92
C GLN A 26 -2.00 3.41 -1.26
N PHE A 27 -1.21 3.11 -0.24
CA PHE A 27 0.04 2.34 -0.32
C PHE A 27 0.00 1.04 0.50
N GLY A 28 -1.20 0.52 0.81
CA GLY A 28 -1.31 -0.68 1.64
C GLY A 28 -0.81 -0.45 3.08
N ALA A 29 -0.07 -1.41 3.64
CA ALA A 29 0.52 -1.28 4.98
C ALA A 29 1.92 -0.63 4.98
N LEU A 30 2.33 0.00 3.87
CA LEU A 30 3.66 0.59 3.74
C LEU A 30 3.70 2.06 4.13
N CYS A 31 4.85 2.49 4.61
CA CYS A 31 5.14 3.86 4.94
C CYS A 31 5.22 4.69 3.65
N ALA A 32 4.36 5.70 3.54
CA ALA A 32 4.29 6.57 2.36
C ALA A 32 5.64 7.25 2.09
N HIS A 33 6.32 7.69 3.14
CA HIS A 33 7.64 8.32 3.03
C HIS A 33 8.74 7.32 2.63
N SER A 34 8.68 6.08 3.13
CA SER A 34 9.66 5.05 2.74
C SER A 34 9.56 4.69 1.25
N LEU A 35 8.36 4.76 0.66
CA LEU A 35 8.18 4.59 -0.78
C LEU A 35 8.83 5.69 -1.62
N VAL A 36 8.93 6.92 -1.09
CA VAL A 36 9.71 8.00 -1.72
C VAL A 36 11.19 7.63 -1.77
N MET A 37 11.68 7.00 -0.69
CA MET A 37 13.04 6.48 -0.59
C MET A 37 13.22 5.12 -1.29
N GLU A 38 12.21 4.64 -2.03
CA GLU A 38 12.22 3.34 -2.71
C GLU A 38 12.43 2.14 -1.75
N LYS A 39 12.00 2.30 -0.50
CA LYS A 39 12.09 1.31 0.57
C LYS A 39 10.71 0.81 0.99
N ASP A 40 10.59 -0.50 1.16
CA ASP A 40 9.39 -1.13 1.71
C ASP A 40 9.51 -1.25 3.23
N VAL A 41 8.99 -0.25 3.93
CA VAL A 41 8.90 -0.28 5.40
C VAL A 41 7.45 -0.37 5.78
N ILE A 42 7.11 -1.28 6.69
CA ILE A 42 5.76 -1.37 7.26
C ILE A 42 5.51 -0.11 8.09
N ALA A 43 4.42 0.58 7.81
CA ALA A 43 4.02 1.76 8.55
C ALA A 43 3.37 1.39 9.89
N ASP A 44 3.43 2.32 10.84
CA ASP A 44 2.64 2.21 12.06
C ASP A 44 1.21 2.72 11.78
N PRO A 45 0.16 1.90 12.02
CA PRO A 45 -1.22 2.30 11.78
C PRO A 45 -1.69 3.41 12.75
N SER A 46 -0.96 3.68 13.82
CA SER A 46 -1.21 4.78 14.76
C SER A 46 -0.71 6.11 14.20
N ILE A 47 0.27 6.09 13.30
CA ILE A 47 0.90 7.29 12.72
C ILE A 47 0.44 7.42 11.27
N TYR A 48 -0.67 8.12 11.07
CA TYR A 48 -1.23 8.36 9.75
C TYR A 48 -1.55 9.83 9.49
N THR A 49 -1.75 10.14 8.22
CA THR A 49 -2.36 11.39 7.74
C THR A 49 -3.40 11.06 6.68
N ILE A 50 -4.38 11.93 6.53
CA ILE A 50 -5.40 11.83 5.49
C ILE A 50 -5.26 13.08 4.62
N GLU A 51 -4.82 12.89 3.37
CA GLU A 51 -4.67 13.97 2.40
C GLU A 51 -5.48 13.64 1.15
N ALA A 52 -6.24 14.62 0.64
CA ALA A 52 -7.12 14.45 -0.53
C ALA A 52 -8.06 13.23 -0.42
N GLY A 53 -8.55 12.93 0.80
CA GLY A 53 -9.42 11.78 1.06
C GLY A 53 -8.73 10.42 1.02
N LYS A 54 -7.39 10.37 0.99
CA LYS A 54 -6.59 9.15 0.97
C LYS A 54 -5.80 8.99 2.26
N LEU A 55 -5.75 7.77 2.78
CA LEU A 55 -5.01 7.43 3.99
C LEU A 55 -3.55 7.10 3.65
N TYR A 56 -2.63 7.83 4.30
CA TYR A 56 -1.18 7.60 4.24
C TYR A 56 -0.67 7.29 5.63
N MET A 57 0.06 6.20 5.79
CA MET A 57 0.64 5.78 7.06
C MET A 57 2.15 5.99 7.04
N PHE A 58 2.74 6.18 8.22
CA PHE A 58 4.18 6.41 8.41
C PHE A 58 4.73 5.52 9.51
N VAL A 59 6.03 5.21 9.43
CA VAL A 59 6.72 4.43 10.46
C VAL A 59 7.04 5.26 11.71
N SER A 60 7.17 6.58 11.59
CA SER A 60 7.57 7.47 12.69
C SER A 60 7.02 8.88 12.47
N GLN A 61 6.92 9.66 13.55
CA GLN A 61 6.45 11.05 13.49
C GLN A 61 7.41 11.96 12.68
N GLU A 62 8.70 11.63 12.65
CA GLU A 62 9.71 12.28 11.82
C GLU A 62 9.40 12.09 10.33
N ALA A 63 9.16 10.86 9.89
CA ALA A 63 8.78 10.55 8.51
C ALA A 63 7.48 11.26 8.09
N LYS A 64 6.52 11.39 9.01
CA LYS A 64 5.31 12.19 8.79
C LYS A 64 5.64 13.68 8.63
N SER A 65 6.53 14.21 9.47
CA SER A 65 6.93 15.62 9.40
C SER A 65 7.68 15.93 8.11
N GLU A 66 8.57 15.04 7.66
CA GLU A 66 9.25 15.16 6.37
C GLU A 66 8.28 15.04 5.19
N TRP A 67 7.29 14.15 5.30
CA TRP A 67 6.25 14.03 4.29
C TRP A 67 5.46 15.34 4.11
N ILE A 68 5.05 15.98 5.22
CA ILE A 68 4.25 17.21 5.20
C ILE A 68 5.01 18.39 4.57
N LYS A 69 6.34 18.45 4.70
CA LYS A 69 7.16 19.52 4.10
C LYS A 69 6.99 19.58 2.57
N ASP A 70 6.92 18.43 1.91
CA ASP A 70 6.90 18.30 0.45
C ASP A 70 5.86 17.27 -0.02
N SER A 71 4.65 17.29 0.57
CA SER A 71 3.68 16.20 0.41
C SER A 71 3.28 15.95 -1.05
N SER A 72 3.17 17.00 -1.87
CA SER A 72 2.87 16.87 -3.30
C SER A 72 3.98 16.15 -4.08
N LYS A 73 5.24 16.50 -3.86
CA LYS A 73 6.39 15.87 -4.53
C LYS A 73 6.56 14.44 -4.06
N ASN A 74 6.47 14.22 -2.76
CA ASN A 74 6.53 12.92 -2.12
C ASN A 74 5.41 11.99 -2.63
N LEU A 75 4.19 12.52 -2.80
CA LEU A 75 3.07 11.79 -3.34
C LEU A 75 3.33 11.27 -4.75
N ILE A 76 3.91 12.11 -5.64
CA ILE A 76 4.23 11.71 -7.01
C ILE A 76 5.28 10.59 -7.00
N ALA A 77 6.36 10.74 -6.23
CA ALA A 77 7.43 9.75 -6.12
C ALA A 77 6.92 8.41 -5.55
N ALA A 78 6.22 8.47 -4.41
CA ALA A 78 5.65 7.28 -3.78
C ALA A 78 4.61 6.59 -4.67
N THR A 79 3.78 7.36 -5.40
CA THR A 79 2.80 6.82 -6.35
C THR A 79 3.48 6.10 -7.51
N LYS A 80 4.55 6.68 -8.07
CA LYS A 80 5.31 6.06 -9.16
C LYS A 80 5.94 4.74 -8.71
N HIS A 81 6.60 4.73 -7.54
CA HIS A 81 7.20 3.52 -6.99
C HIS A 81 6.13 2.47 -6.66
N TRP A 82 5.00 2.88 -6.09
CA TRP A 82 3.87 2.00 -5.79
C TRP A 82 3.23 1.40 -7.04
N GLN A 83 3.03 2.18 -8.12
CA GLN A 83 2.48 1.69 -9.39
C GLN A 83 3.38 0.60 -9.98
N TYR A 84 4.68 0.88 -10.09
CA TYR A 84 5.67 -0.10 -10.56
C TYR A 84 5.64 -1.40 -9.76
N LYS A 85 5.55 -1.30 -8.42
CA LYS A 85 5.46 -2.45 -7.52
C LYS A 85 4.12 -3.18 -7.62
N SER A 86 3.03 -2.44 -7.79
CA SER A 86 1.68 -2.98 -7.94
C SER A 86 1.59 -3.80 -9.22
N GLU A 87 2.10 -3.28 -10.34
CA GLU A 87 2.22 -4.00 -11.62
C GLU A 87 3.03 -5.28 -11.46
N LYS A 88 4.24 -5.20 -10.89
CA LYS A 88 5.05 -6.40 -10.59
C LYS A 88 4.34 -7.38 -9.66
N ARG A 89 3.56 -6.89 -8.70
CA ARG A 89 2.79 -7.74 -7.78
C ARG A 89 1.64 -8.43 -8.50
N PHE A 90 0.96 -7.75 -9.42
CA PHE A 90 -0.06 -8.37 -10.27
C PHE A 90 0.55 -9.41 -11.21
N GLU A 91 1.70 -9.13 -11.82
CA GLU A 91 2.46 -10.11 -12.62
C GLU A 91 2.86 -11.32 -11.77
N GLN A 92 3.35 -11.12 -10.54
CA GLN A 92 3.69 -12.22 -9.63
C GLN A 92 2.46 -13.02 -9.17
N ILE A 93 1.30 -12.37 -8.96
CA ILE A 93 0.05 -13.06 -8.61
C ILE A 93 -0.46 -13.85 -9.82
N ALA A 94 -0.44 -13.27 -11.01
CA ALA A 94 -0.83 -13.91 -12.25
C ALA A 94 0.10 -15.09 -12.56
N ALA A 95 1.41 -14.90 -12.39
CA ALA A 95 2.39 -15.95 -12.41
C ALA A 95 1.97 -17.01 -11.40
N LYS A 96 1.90 -16.73 -10.08
CA LYS A 96 1.55 -17.73 -9.03
C LYS A 96 0.26 -18.50 -9.33
N LYS A 97 -0.73 -17.85 -9.94
CA LYS A 97 -1.98 -18.49 -10.39
C LYS A 97 -1.76 -19.43 -11.57
N ARG A 98 -0.88 -19.08 -12.53
CA ARG A 98 -0.38 -19.99 -13.57
C ARG A 98 0.42 -21.15 -12.95
N TRP A 99 1.35 -20.90 -12.03
CA TRP A 99 2.10 -21.95 -11.31
C TRP A 99 1.18 -22.98 -10.63
N LYS A 100 0.15 -22.49 -9.90
CA LYS A 100 -0.81 -23.35 -9.20
C LYS A 100 -1.71 -24.17 -10.14
N LYS A 101 -1.81 -23.78 -11.41
CA LYS A 101 -2.63 -24.45 -12.41
C LYS A 101 -1.84 -25.42 -13.28
N ASP A 102 -0.56 -25.13 -13.53
CA ASP A 102 0.23 -25.83 -14.57
C ASP A 102 1.35 -26.73 -14.01
N ASN A 103 1.77 -26.56 -12.75
CA ASN A 103 2.81 -27.36 -12.07
C ASN A 103 4.11 -27.61 -12.89
N SER A 104 4.39 -26.78 -13.89
CA SER A 104 5.52 -26.93 -14.80
C SER A 104 6.36 -25.65 -14.79
N VAL A 105 7.61 -25.77 -14.37
CA VAL A 105 8.58 -24.67 -14.41
C VAL A 105 9.46 -24.91 -15.63
N LYS A 106 9.26 -24.15 -16.71
CA LYS A 106 10.43 -23.78 -17.51
C LYS A 106 11.04 -22.58 -16.82
N LEU A 107 12.03 -22.88 -15.99
CA LEU A 107 12.95 -21.91 -15.41
C LEU A 107 13.52 -21.11 -16.58
N PHE A 108 13.01 -19.91 -16.83
CA PHE A 108 13.71 -18.97 -17.67
C PHE A 108 14.99 -18.62 -16.90
N THR A 109 16.10 -19.13 -17.44
CA THR A 109 17.45 -18.83 -16.97
C THR A 109 17.93 -17.60 -17.73
N PHE A 110 18.54 -16.70 -16.95
CA PHE A 110 19.14 -15.39 -17.28
C PHE A 110 18.18 -14.26 -17.64
#